data_AF-A0A2E0IBQ9-F1
#
_entry.id   AF-A0A2E0IBQ9-F1
#
_cell.length_a   1.000
_cell.length_b   1.000
_cell.length_c   1.000
_cell.angle_alpha   90.00
_cell.angle_beta   90.00
_cell.angle_gamma   90.00
#
_symmetry.space_group_name_H-M   'P 1'
#
loop_
_entity.id
_entity.type
_entity.pdbx_description
1 polymer ?
#
loop_
_entity_poly.entity_id
_entity_poly.type
_entity_poly.pdbx_seq_one_letter_code
_entity_poly.pdbx_strand_id
1 'polypeptide(L)'
;SKPAVVGVRVLGGKIHIGQKLLKDGKRIGRIRSIRSGQESMKEADQGSEVAVSIEGVTIGRQIEEGDELLVDVPESHARKLTKMDLTSTEKEILDELMIIHRKDNHFWGR
;
A
#
# COMPACT_ATOMS: atom_id res chain seq x y z
N SER A 1 -8.58 17.34 7.83
CA SER A 1 -7.77 16.64 8.85
C SER A 1 -6.30 16.86 8.59
N LYS A 2 -5.48 16.99 9.64
CA LYS A 2 -4.01 16.93 9.48
C LYS A 2 -3.63 15.51 9.07
N PRO A 3 -2.67 15.31 8.16
CA PRO A 3 -2.27 13.96 7.77
C PRO A 3 -1.61 13.26 8.95
N ALA A 4 -1.87 11.96 9.10
CA ALA A 4 -1.22 11.14 10.10
C ALA A 4 0.24 10.90 9.69
N VAL A 5 1.18 10.88 10.63
CA VAL A 5 2.58 10.56 10.36
C VAL A 5 2.94 9.34 11.19
N VAL A 6 3.39 8.29 10.53
CA VAL A 6 3.74 7.00 11.15
C VAL A 6 5.04 6.47 10.58
N GLY A 7 5.82 5.79 11.41
CA GLY A 7 6.94 4.98 10.94
C GLY A 7 6.39 3.67 10.37
N VAL A 8 6.84 3.29 9.18
CA VAL A 8 6.44 2.04 8.52
C VAL A 8 7.65 1.30 8.00
N ARG A 9 7.51 -0.02 7.88
CA ARG A 9 8.45 -0.88 7.17
C ARG A 9 7.79 -1.39 5.89
N VAL A 10 8.47 -1.25 4.76
CA VAL A 10 7.96 -1.77 3.48
C VAL A 10 8.20 -3.28 3.43
N LEU A 11 7.14 -4.08 3.53
CA LEU A 11 7.25 -5.54 3.59
C LEU A 11 7.52 -6.19 2.23
N GLY A 12 7.00 -5.61 1.15
CA GLY A 12 7.18 -6.11 -0.20
C GLY A 12 6.89 -5.07 -1.27
N GLY A 13 7.54 -5.21 -2.42
CA GLY A 13 7.41 -4.30 -3.55
C GLY A 13 7.97 -2.90 -3.27
N LYS A 14 7.30 -1.88 -3.82
CA LYS A 14 7.70 -0.47 -3.73
C LYS A 14 6.50 0.43 -3.49
N ILE A 15 6.64 1.37 -2.56
CA ILE A 15 5.65 2.40 -2.30
C ILE A 15 6.07 3.75 -2.90
N HIS A 16 5.11 4.53 -3.38
CA HIS A 16 5.32 5.85 -3.97
C HIS A 16 4.37 6.89 -3.36
N ILE A 17 4.81 8.15 -3.37
CA ILE A 17 3.94 9.28 -3.04
C ILE A 17 2.72 9.26 -3.96
N GLY A 18 1.56 9.44 -3.35
CA GLY A 18 0.29 9.51 -4.06
C GLY A 18 -0.37 8.15 -4.30
N GLN A 19 0.17 7.04 -3.82
CA GLN A 19 -0.56 5.77 -3.81
C GLN A 19 -1.65 5.75 -2.74
N LYS A 20 -2.79 5.15 -3.08
CA LYS A 20 -3.89 4.92 -2.14
C LYS A 20 -3.58 3.69 -1.30
N LEU A 21 -3.98 3.74 -0.05
CA LEU A 21 -3.79 2.66 0.91
C LEU A 21 -5.12 1.99 1.23
N LEU A 22 -5.02 0.69 1.46
CA LEU A 22 -6.11 -0.22 1.72
C LEU A 22 -5.81 -1.03 2.98
N LYS A 23 -6.83 -1.18 3.83
CA LYS A 23 -6.83 -2.09 4.98
C LYS A 23 -8.06 -2.98 4.86
N ASP A 24 -7.89 -4.30 4.84
CA ASP A 24 -9.00 -5.27 4.80
C ASP A 24 -10.06 -4.99 3.72
N GLY A 25 -9.64 -4.52 2.53
CA GLY A 25 -10.57 -4.15 1.45
C GLY A 25 -11.16 -2.75 1.51
N LYS A 26 -10.90 -2.00 2.58
CA LYS A 26 -11.35 -0.61 2.71
C LYS A 26 -10.23 0.36 2.39
N ARG A 27 -10.52 1.34 1.54
CA ARG A 27 -9.62 2.46 1.27
C ARG A 27 -9.59 3.38 2.49
N ILE A 28 -8.40 3.58 3.05
CA ILE A 28 -8.23 4.34 4.30
C ILE A 28 -7.54 5.69 4.12
N GLY A 29 -6.85 5.90 2.99
CA GLY A 29 -6.12 7.14 2.76
C GLY A 29 -5.17 7.08 1.57
N ARG A 30 -4.28 8.07 1.50
CA ARG A 30 -3.28 8.21 0.45
C ARG A 30 -1.93 8.63 1.03
N ILE A 31 -0.84 8.09 0.52
CA ILE A 31 0.52 8.52 0.86
C ILE A 31 0.72 9.96 0.37
N ARG A 32 1.00 10.88 1.30
CA ARG A 32 1.27 12.29 1.01
C ARG A 32 2.76 12.61 0.93
N SER A 33 3.58 11.98 1.78
CA SER A 33 5.04 12.13 1.75
C SER A 33 5.72 10.92 2.35
N ILE A 34 6.93 10.63 1.89
CA ILE A 34 7.82 9.60 2.44
C ILE A 34 9.12 10.29 2.87
N ARG A 35 9.65 9.95 4.04
CA ARG A 35 10.90 10.50 4.56
C ARG A 35 11.78 9.40 5.15
N SER A 36 13.08 9.51 4.92
CA SER A 36 14.10 8.71 5.62
C SER A 36 15.04 9.68 6.34
N GLY A 37 15.03 9.64 7.67
CA GLY A 37 15.71 10.64 8.49
C GLY A 37 15.23 12.07 8.17
N GLN A 38 16.13 12.90 7.64
CA GLN A 38 15.82 14.29 7.26
C GLN A 38 15.44 14.44 5.77
N GLU A 39 15.67 13.41 4.95
CA GLU A 39 15.48 13.47 3.51
C GLU A 39 14.05 13.12 3.10
N SER A 40 13.54 13.81 2.07
CA SER A 40 12.23 13.49 1.48
C SER A 40 12.43 12.61 0.26
N MET A 41 11.72 11.48 0.22
CA MET A 41 11.82 10.47 -0.82
C MET A 41 10.57 10.45 -1.68
N LYS A 42 10.71 10.11 -2.95
CA LYS A 42 9.56 9.90 -3.86
C LYS A 42 8.97 8.49 -3.72
N GLU A 43 9.80 7.55 -3.30
CA GLU A 43 9.50 6.13 -3.20
C GLU A 43 10.32 5.47 -2.09
N ALA A 44 9.91 4.28 -1.67
CA ALA A 44 10.67 3.42 -0.78
C ALA A 44 10.51 1.95 -1.20
N ASP A 45 11.64 1.24 -1.25
CA ASP A 45 11.73 -0.15 -1.65
C ASP A 45 11.51 -1.10 -0.45
N GLN A 46 11.24 -2.36 -0.74
CA GLN A 46 11.15 -3.44 0.25
C GLN A 46 12.33 -3.43 1.23
N GLY A 47 12.02 -3.63 2.51
CA GLY A 47 12.96 -3.59 3.63
C GLY A 47 13.24 -2.19 4.17
N SER A 48 12.83 -1.13 3.47
CA SER A 48 13.02 0.24 3.94
C SER A 48 12.15 0.56 5.15
N GLU A 49 12.74 1.25 6.13
CA GLU A 49 12.03 1.83 7.26
C GLU A 49 11.97 3.35 7.07
N VAL A 50 10.75 3.87 6.89
CA VAL A 50 10.52 5.26 6.49
C VAL A 50 9.37 5.87 7.29
N ALA A 51 9.45 7.17 7.52
CA ALA A 51 8.33 7.94 8.04
C ALA A 51 7.40 8.32 6.88
N VAL A 52 6.15 7.88 6.96
CA VAL A 52 5.14 8.11 5.93
C VAL A 52 4.03 8.98 6.49
N SER A 53 3.69 10.03 5.74
CA SER A 53 2.52 10.83 6.02
C SER A 53 1.34 10.33 5.18
N ILE A 54 0.25 9.97 5.84
CA ILE A 54 -0.96 9.44 5.21
C ILE A 54 -2.09 10.45 5.38
N GLU A 55 -2.62 10.91 4.26
CA GLU A 55 -3.75 11.82 4.23
C GLU A 55 -5.07 11.05 4.26
N GLY A 56 -6.03 11.53 5.06
CA GLY A 56 -7.37 10.97 5.17
C GLY A 56 -7.53 9.86 6.21
N VAL A 57 -6.45 9.46 6.90
CA VAL A 57 -6.49 8.41 7.93
C VAL A 57 -6.38 8.99 9.34
N THR A 58 -6.99 8.30 10.31
CA THR A 58 -6.88 8.60 11.74
C THR A 58 -6.27 7.40 12.49
N ILE A 59 -5.13 7.62 13.14
CA ILE A 59 -4.45 6.61 13.99
C ILE A 59 -5.26 6.35 15.27
N GLY A 60 -5.33 5.10 15.72
CA GLY A 60 -6.11 4.66 16.88
C GLY A 60 -7.62 4.56 16.62
N ARG A 61 -8.05 4.68 15.35
CA ARG A 61 -9.45 4.51 14.95
C ARG A 61 -9.61 3.74 13.66
N GLN A 62 -8.85 4.10 12.62
CA GLN A 62 -8.87 3.40 11.33
C GLN A 62 -7.67 2.48 11.18
N ILE A 63 -6.52 2.89 11.72
CA ILE A 63 -5.29 2.10 11.75
C ILE A 63 -4.64 2.16 13.13
N GLU A 64 -3.98 1.07 13.52
CA GLU A 64 -3.29 0.85 14.78
C GLU A 64 -1.85 0.41 14.51
N GLU A 65 -1.02 0.39 15.55
CA GLU A 65 0.36 -0.11 15.44
C GLU A 65 0.35 -1.62 15.16
N GLY A 66 1.19 -2.04 14.21
CA GLY A 66 1.26 -3.43 13.77
C GLY A 66 0.28 -3.81 12.65
N ASP A 67 -0.60 -2.90 12.23
CA ASP A 67 -1.45 -3.13 11.05
C ASP A 67 -0.61 -3.23 9.77
N GLU A 68 -1.00 -4.17 8.91
CA GLU A 68 -0.48 -4.30 7.56
C GLU A 68 -1.41 -3.59 6.57
N LEU A 69 -0.82 -2.79 5.68
CA LEU A 69 -1.54 -1.97 4.71
C LEU A 69 -1.09 -2.33 3.30
N LEU A 70 -2.05 -2.44 2.39
CA LEU A 70 -1.79 -2.69 0.98
C LEU A 70 -1.93 -1.42 0.15
N VAL A 71 -1.21 -1.36 -0.97
CA VAL A 71 -1.45 -0.35 -2.00
C VAL A 71 -2.67 -0.76 -2.81
N ASP A 72 -3.62 0.15 -2.97
CA ASP A 72 -4.81 -0.03 -3.83
C ASP A 72 -4.40 0.13 -5.30
N VAL A 73 -4.00 -1.00 -5.89
CA VAL A 73 -3.61 -1.12 -7.30
C VAL A 73 -4.88 -1.16 -8.16
N PRO A 74 -5.04 -0.34 -9.20
CA PRO A 74 -6.18 -0.45 -10.12
C PRO A 74 -6.19 -1.77 -10.89
N GLU A 75 -7.38 -2.26 -11.26
CA GLU A 75 -7.57 -3.52 -11.99
C GLU A 75 -6.70 -3.64 -13.25
N SER A 76 -6.64 -2.55 -14.04
CA SER A 76 -5.87 -2.50 -15.28
C SER A 76 -4.35 -2.65 -15.05
N HIS A 77 -3.85 -2.26 -13.87
CA HIS A 77 -2.46 -2.42 -13.48
C HIS A 77 -2.22 -3.82 -12.89
N ALA A 78 -3.14 -4.33 -12.06
CA ALA A 78 -3.08 -5.68 -11.54
C ALA A 78 -2.99 -6.73 -12.67
N ARG A 79 -3.79 -6.58 -13.73
CA ARG A 79 -3.74 -7.43 -14.93
C ARG A 79 -2.40 -7.39 -15.68
N LYS A 80 -1.65 -6.29 -15.57
CA LYS A 80 -0.30 -6.20 -16.14
C LYS A 80 0.71 -6.89 -15.24
N LEU A 81 0.59 -6.73 -13.92
CA LEU A 81 1.47 -7.36 -12.93
C LEU A 81 1.42 -8.89 -13.01
N THR A 82 0.25 -9.49 -13.29
CA THR A 82 0.14 -10.95 -13.49
C THR A 82 0.94 -11.50 -14.67
N LYS A 83 1.36 -10.64 -15.60
CA LYS A 83 2.18 -11.01 -16.77
C LYS A 83 3.65 -10.65 -16.60
N MET A 84 4.00 -9.98 -15.51
CA MET A 84 5.38 -9.59 -15.20
C MET A 84 6.07 -10.67 -14.38
N ASP A 85 7.39 -10.64 -14.37
CA ASP A 85 8.17 -11.52 -13.50
C ASP A 85 8.27 -10.90 -12.11
N LEU A 86 7.36 -11.32 -11.24
CA LEU A 86 7.25 -10.87 -9.85
C LEU A 86 8.03 -11.81 -8.92
N THR A 87 8.62 -11.23 -7.88
CA THR A 87 9.18 -12.01 -6.76
C THR A 87 8.09 -12.80 -6.04
N SER A 88 8.47 -13.84 -5.27
CA SER A 88 7.49 -14.63 -4.51
C SER A 88 6.64 -13.76 -3.58
N THR A 89 7.26 -12.80 -2.89
CA THR A 89 6.56 -11.85 -2.01
C THR A 89 5.59 -10.95 -2.78
N GLU A 90 5.99 -10.42 -3.94
CA GLU A 90 5.08 -9.59 -4.76
C GLU A 90 3.91 -10.39 -5.32
N LYS A 91 4.11 -11.68 -5.65
CA LYS A 91 3.04 -12.59 -6.07
C LYS A 91 2.04 -12.82 -4.95
N GLU A 92 2.51 -13.10 -3.73
CA GLU A 92 1.65 -13.28 -2.55
C GLU A 92 0.81 -12.02 -2.27
N ILE A 93 1.44 -10.83 -2.33
CA ILE A 93 0.74 -9.55 -2.16
C ILE A 93 -0.32 -9.33 -3.26
N LEU A 94 0.01 -9.67 -4.52
CA LEU A 94 -0.95 -9.55 -5.62
C LEU A 94 -2.11 -10.53 -5.48
N ASP A 95 -1.86 -11.75 -5.02
CA ASP A 95 -2.89 -12.76 -4.75
C ASP A 95 -3.82 -12.30 -3.63
N GLU A 96 -3.28 -11.71 -2.56
CA GLU A 96 -4.07 -11.10 -1.49
C GLU A 96 -4.96 -9.97 -2.00
N LEU A 97 -4.41 -9.04 -2.80
CA LEU A 97 -5.17 -7.98 -3.45
C LEU A 97 -6.30 -8.53 -4.32
N MET A 98 -6.04 -9.61 -5.07
CA MET A 98 -7.06 -10.28 -5.87
C MET A 98 -8.17 -10.89 -5.00
N ILE A 99 -7.83 -11.56 -3.90
CA ILE A 99 -8.80 -12.13 -2.97
C ILE A 99 -9.70 -11.05 -2.41
N ILE A 100 -9.12 -9.91 -2.02
CA ILE A 100 -9.87 -8.78 -1.45
C ILE A 100 -10.85 -8.20 -2.48
N HIS A 101 -10.37 -7.84 -3.68
CA HIS A 101 -11.21 -7.17 -4.68
C HIS A 101 -12.25 -8.12 -5.32
N ARG A 102 -11.97 -9.42 -5.39
CA ARG A 102 -12.90 -10.41 -5.94
C ARG A 102 -14.09 -10.73 -5.05
N LYS A 103 -14.09 -10.27 -3.79
CA LYS A 103 -15.29 -10.29 -2.94
C LYS A 103 -16.42 -9.43 -3.54
N ASP A 104 -16.06 -8.29 -4.15
CA ASP A 104 -17.02 -7.35 -4.73
C ASP A 104 -17.11 -7.47 -6.27
N ASN A 105 -15.97 -7.72 -6.95
CA ASN A 105 -15.92 -7.90 -8.40
C ASN A 105 -15.18 -9.19 -8.77
N HIS A 106 -15.93 -10.26 -9.00
CA HIS A 106 -15.39 -11.60 -9.27
C HIS A 106 -14.36 -11.67 -10.41
N PHE A 107 -14.42 -10.74 -11.38
CA PHE A 107 -13.53 -10.72 -12.55
C PHE A 107 -12.29 -9.84 -12.38
N TRP A 108 -12.12 -9.20 -11.22
CA TRP A 108 -11.03 -8.27 -10.99
C TRP A 108 -9.66 -8.94 -11.17
N GLY A 109 -8.80 -8.30 -11.98
CA GLY A 109 -7.42 -8.73 -12.23
C GLY A 109 -7.25 -9.81 -13.31
N ARG A 110 -8.31 -10.17 -14.05
CA ARG A 110 -8.30 -11.18 -15.11
C ARG A 110 -7.93 -10.61 -16.48
#